data_AF-B4RD75-F1
#
_entry.id   AF-B4RD75-F1
#
_cell.length_a   1.000
_cell.length_b   1.000
_cell.length_c   1.000
_cell.angle_alpha   90.00
_cell.angle_beta   90.00
_cell.angle_gamma   90.00
#
_symmetry.space_group_name_H-M   'P 1'
#
loop_
_entity.id
_entity.type
_entity.pdbx_description
1 polymer ?
#
loop_
_entity_poly.entity_id
_entity_poly.type
_entity_poly.pdbx_seq_one_letter_code
_entity_poly.pdbx_strand_id
1 'polypeptide(L)'
;MRIGHAALAAALSLAACESQADKAAEQKADAVEAQAERAADALEAQADAMDRAGDVAAAGALERKADEIEEAGDREADAIERQAGKQN
;
A
#
# COMPACT_ATOMS: atom_id res chain seq x y z
N MET A 1 -6.88 -14.76 -11.09
CA MET A 1 -8.14 -14.05 -11.41
C MET A 1 -8.11 -12.76 -10.59
N ARG A 2 -7.63 -11.66 -11.18
CA ARG A 2 -7.48 -10.36 -10.50
C ARG A 2 -8.86 -9.72 -10.45
N ILE A 3 -9.53 -9.83 -9.31
CA ILE A 3 -10.80 -9.17 -9.08
C ILE A 3 -10.49 -7.90 -8.30
N GLY A 4 -10.44 -6.79 -9.02
CA GLY A 4 -10.39 -5.46 -8.43
C GLY A 4 -11.63 -5.20 -7.61
N HIS A 5 -11.43 -4.66 -6.42
CA HIS A 5 -12.46 -3.97 -5.65
C HIS A 5 -11.80 -2.75 -5.01
N ALA A 6 -11.64 -1.71 -5.85
CA ALA A 6 -11.75 -0.34 -5.37
C ALA A 6 -13.14 -0.19 -4.73
N ALA A 7 -13.21 -0.41 -3.44
CA ALA A 7 -14.39 -0.24 -2.61
C ALA A 7 -13.87 0.38 -1.31
N LEU A 8 -14.23 1.59 -0.89
CA LEU A 8 -15.45 2.32 -1.19
C LEU A 8 -15.14 3.78 -0.83
N ALA A 9 -15.27 4.68 -1.81
CA ALA A 9 -15.33 6.12 -1.60
C ALA A 9 -16.65 6.51 -0.88
N ALA A 10 -16.87 6.00 0.33
CA ALA A 10 -18.08 6.24 1.11
C ALA A 10 -17.97 7.42 2.09
N ALA A 11 -16.93 8.25 1.96
CA ALA A 11 -16.82 9.54 2.64
C ALA A 11 -17.21 10.75 1.75
N LEU A 12 -17.74 10.49 0.54
CA LEU A 12 -18.07 11.51 -0.46
C LEU A 12 -19.23 12.47 -0.08
N SER A 13 -19.85 12.34 1.09
CA SER A 13 -20.78 13.35 1.62
C SER A 13 -20.10 14.48 2.41
N LEU A 14 -18.79 14.41 2.65
CA LEU A 14 -17.98 15.49 3.27
C LEU A 14 -16.88 16.08 2.34
N ALA A 15 -16.78 15.62 1.09
CA ALA A 15 -15.73 16.01 0.13
C ALA A 15 -15.73 17.50 -0.31
N ALA A 16 -16.61 18.34 0.27
CA ALA A 16 -16.64 19.78 0.04
C ALA A 16 -16.03 20.62 1.18
N CYS A 17 -15.60 20.00 2.29
CA CYS A 17 -14.96 20.68 3.44
C CYS A 17 -13.65 20.01 3.88
N GLU A 18 -12.93 19.33 2.97
CA GLU A 18 -11.66 18.69 3.29
C GLU A 18 -10.60 19.74 3.65
N SER A 19 -10.03 19.62 4.85
CA SER A 19 -9.09 20.61 5.36
C SER A 19 -7.74 20.49 4.64
N GLN A 20 -6.93 21.56 4.67
CA GLN A 20 -5.55 21.48 4.13
C GLN A 20 -4.71 20.43 4.89
N ALA A 21 -5.07 20.12 6.14
CA ALA A 21 -4.44 19.07 6.92
C ALA A 21 -4.77 17.67 6.37
N ASP A 22 -6.02 17.41 5.98
CA ASP A 22 -6.43 16.12 5.40
C ASP A 22 -5.71 15.87 4.07
N LYS A 23 -5.67 16.88 3.18
CA LYS A 23 -4.93 16.80 1.90
C LYS A 23 -3.43 16.56 2.08
N ALA A 24 -2.86 17.11 3.14
CA ALA A 24 -1.44 16.90 3.44
C ALA A 24 -1.19 15.52 4.08
N ALA A 25 -2.20 14.92 4.71
CA ALA A 25 -2.13 13.57 5.23
C ALA A 25 -2.30 12.54 4.11
N GLU A 26 -3.28 12.72 3.22
CA GLU A 26 -3.50 11.90 2.02
C GLU A 26 -2.22 11.84 1.16
N GLN A 27 -1.63 12.99 0.81
CA GLN A 27 -0.37 13.02 0.05
C GLN A 27 0.80 12.30 0.75
N LYS A 28 0.81 12.25 2.08
CA LYS A 28 1.85 11.51 2.82
C LYS A 28 1.56 10.02 2.84
N ALA A 29 0.29 9.63 3.03
CA ALA A 29 -0.17 8.25 2.94
C ALA A 29 0.17 7.68 1.56
N ASP A 30 -0.21 8.37 0.48
CA ASP A 30 0.12 8.02 -0.91
C ASP A 30 1.63 7.83 -1.12
N ALA A 31 2.44 8.71 -0.54
CA ALA A 31 3.89 8.63 -0.69
C ALA A 31 4.48 7.40 0.02
N VAL A 32 3.90 7.00 1.16
CA VAL A 32 4.27 5.80 1.90
C VAL A 32 3.84 4.55 1.15
N GLU A 33 2.60 4.46 0.69
CA GLU A 33 2.11 3.34 -0.14
C GLU A 33 2.97 3.17 -1.38
N ALA A 34 3.19 4.25 -2.14
CA ALA A 34 4.01 4.19 -3.34
C ALA A 34 5.48 3.84 -3.06
N GLN A 35 6.00 4.07 -1.86
CA GLN A 35 7.33 3.60 -1.46
C GLN A 35 7.33 2.10 -1.17
N ALA A 36 6.32 1.61 -0.45
CA ALA A 36 6.14 0.21 -0.12
C ALA A 36 5.92 -0.63 -1.39
N GLU A 37 5.01 -0.21 -2.27
CA GLU A 37 4.75 -0.85 -3.57
C GLU A 37 6.04 -1.00 -4.39
N ARG A 38 6.83 0.08 -4.52
CA ARG A 38 8.11 0.01 -5.27
C ARG A 38 9.11 -0.97 -4.66
N ALA A 39 9.12 -1.13 -3.35
CA ALA A 39 9.98 -2.08 -2.67
C ALA A 39 9.46 -3.53 -2.82
N ALA A 40 8.14 -3.71 -2.76
CA ALA A 40 7.46 -4.98 -3.01
C ALA A 40 7.67 -5.46 -4.45
N ASP A 41 7.42 -4.59 -5.45
CA ASP A 41 7.67 -4.83 -6.88
C ASP A 41 9.10 -5.35 -7.13
N ALA A 42 10.09 -4.77 -6.45
CA ALA A 42 11.48 -5.19 -6.58
C ALA A 42 11.74 -6.59 -6.01
N LEU A 43 11.02 -6.98 -4.95
CA LEU A 43 11.10 -8.33 -4.38
C LEU A 43 10.32 -9.34 -5.24
N GLU A 44 9.14 -8.98 -5.74
CA GLU A 44 8.36 -9.80 -6.67
C GLU A 44 9.14 -10.07 -7.95
N ALA A 45 9.80 -9.06 -8.53
CA ALA A 45 10.65 -9.25 -9.71
C ALA A 45 11.82 -10.22 -9.45
N GLN A 46 12.37 -10.22 -8.23
CA GLN A 46 13.38 -11.20 -7.81
C GLN A 46 12.77 -12.58 -7.59
N ALA A 47 11.57 -12.66 -7.00
CA ALA A 47 10.85 -13.91 -6.81
C ALA A 47 10.57 -14.59 -8.16
N ASP A 48 10.07 -13.82 -9.14
CA ASP A 48 9.86 -14.24 -10.52
C ASP A 48 11.12 -14.81 -11.16
N ALA A 49 12.28 -14.18 -10.92
CA ALA A 49 13.55 -14.66 -11.44
C ALA A 49 13.97 -15.99 -10.78
N MET A 50 13.75 -16.15 -9.47
CA MET A 50 14.03 -17.39 -8.73
C MET A 50 13.10 -18.53 -9.14
N ASP A 51 11.82 -18.26 -9.33
CA ASP A 51 10.84 -19.25 -9.78
C ASP A 51 11.19 -19.79 -11.18
N ARG A 52 11.54 -18.89 -12.11
CA ARG A 52 12.04 -19.28 -13.44
C ARG A 52 13.34 -20.07 -13.40
N ALA A 53 14.16 -19.89 -12.36
CA ALA A 53 15.36 -20.68 -12.13
C ALA A 53 15.10 -22.03 -11.45
N GLY A 54 13.84 -22.30 -11.06
CA GLY A 54 13.41 -23.54 -10.40
C GLY A 54 13.55 -23.52 -8.87
N ASP A 55 13.89 -22.40 -8.27
CA ASP A 55 13.97 -22.24 -6.81
C ASP A 55 12.68 -21.65 -6.24
N VAL A 56 11.63 -22.47 -6.26
CA VAL A 56 10.28 -22.11 -5.81
C VAL A 56 10.24 -21.74 -4.32
N ALA A 57 11.14 -22.32 -3.52
CA ALA A 57 11.23 -22.03 -2.08
C ALA A 57 11.78 -20.63 -1.82
N ALA A 58 12.83 -20.23 -2.55
CA ALA A 58 13.36 -18.87 -2.51
C ALA A 58 12.36 -17.85 -3.07
N ALA A 59 11.69 -18.17 -4.19
CA ALA A 59 10.65 -17.33 -4.77
C ALA A 59 9.53 -17.03 -3.76
N GLY A 60 8.95 -18.07 -3.15
CA GLY A 60 7.90 -17.88 -2.14
C GLY A 60 8.37 -17.15 -0.88
N ALA A 61 9.66 -17.18 -0.53
CA ALA A 61 10.19 -16.38 0.58
C ALA A 61 10.30 -14.90 0.23
N LEU A 62 10.60 -14.57 -1.03
CA LEU A 62 10.63 -13.21 -1.54
C LEU A 62 9.21 -12.63 -1.68
N GLU A 63 8.26 -13.41 -2.20
CA GLU A 63 6.83 -13.02 -2.26
C GLU A 63 6.28 -12.68 -0.88
N ARG A 64 6.45 -13.55 0.12
CA ARG A 64 6.00 -13.27 1.49
C ARG A 64 6.61 -11.98 2.06
N LYS A 65 7.85 -11.69 1.70
CA LYS A 65 8.52 -10.46 2.13
C LYS A 65 7.99 -9.22 1.41
N ALA A 66 7.58 -9.36 0.15
CA ALA A 66 6.88 -8.31 -0.58
C ALA A 66 5.53 -8.01 0.11
N ASP A 67 4.72 -9.04 0.39
CA ASP A 67 3.45 -8.92 1.10
C ASP A 67 3.60 -8.21 2.46
N GLU A 68 4.64 -8.58 3.24
CA GLU A 68 4.93 -7.95 4.53
C GLU A 68 5.26 -6.46 4.40
N ILE A 69 5.91 -6.05 3.31
CA ILE A 69 6.25 -4.64 3.05
C ILE A 69 5.02 -3.85 2.62
N GLU A 70 4.20 -4.40 1.72
CA GLU A 70 2.93 -3.78 1.33
C GLU A 70 2.04 -3.57 2.55
N GLU A 71 1.82 -4.62 3.36
CA GLU A 71 0.99 -4.52 4.55
C GLU A 71 1.56 -3.54 5.59
N ALA A 72 2.90 -3.42 5.68
CA ALA A 72 3.52 -2.41 6.53
C ALA A 72 3.27 -0.98 6.02
N GLY A 73 3.39 -0.76 4.70
CA GLY A 73 3.10 0.51 4.05
C GLY A 73 1.64 0.92 4.24
N ASP A 74 0.72 0.02 3.93
CA ASP A 74 -0.72 0.22 4.09
C ASP A 74 -1.07 0.61 5.53
N ARG A 75 -0.55 -0.12 6.52
CA ARG A 75 -0.81 0.18 7.94
C ARG A 75 -0.30 1.57 8.37
N GLU A 76 0.81 2.00 7.80
CA GLU A 76 1.39 3.32 8.09
C GLU A 76 0.59 4.43 7.40
N ALA A 77 0.24 4.26 6.13
CA ALA A 77 -0.66 5.16 5.38
C ALA A 77 -2.00 5.34 6.10
N ASP A 78 -2.64 4.23 6.47
CA ASP A 78 -3.83 4.15 7.31
C ASP A 78 -3.69 4.94 8.63
N ALA A 79 -2.53 4.85 9.27
CA ALA A 79 -2.29 5.54 10.53
C ALA A 79 -2.20 7.06 10.33
N ILE A 80 -1.60 7.51 9.23
CA ILE A 80 -1.51 8.91 8.82
C ILE A 80 -2.92 9.47 8.55
N GLU A 81 -3.73 8.76 7.76
CA GLU A 81 -5.10 9.16 7.45
C GLU A 81 -5.98 9.21 8.70
N ARG A 82 -5.92 8.17 9.55
CA ARG A 82 -6.68 8.15 10.81
C ARG A 82 -6.26 9.27 11.76
N GLN A 83 -5.00 9.67 11.77
CA GLN A 83 -4.55 10.77 12.60
C GLN A 83 -5.13 12.11 12.12
N ALA A 84 -5.22 12.32 10.80
CA ALA A 84 -5.85 13.51 10.23
C ALA A 84 -7.37 13.52 10.42
N GLY A 85 -8.05 12.40 10.15
CA GLY A 85 -9.50 12.27 10.33
C GLY A 85 -9.97 12.40 11.79
N LYS A 86 -9.10 12.13 12.78
CA LYS A 86 -9.39 12.39 14.21
C LYS A 86 -9.18 13.84 14.64
N GLN A 87 -8.54 14.67 13.81
CA GLN A 87 -8.25 16.08 14.08
C GLN A 87 -9.29 17.04 13.49
N ASN A 88 -10.32 16.53 12.80
CA ASN A 88 -11.50 17.28 12.36
C ASN A 88 -12.66 17.21 13.36
#